data_AF-A0A317DDG3-F1
#
_entry.id   AF-A0A317DDG3-F1
#
_cell.length_a   1.000
_cell.length_b   1.000
_cell.length_c   1.000
_cell.angle_alpha   90.00
_cell.angle_beta   90.00
_cell.angle_gamma   90.00
#
_symmetry.space_group_name_H-M   'P 1'
#
loop_
_entity.id
_entity.type
_entity.pdbx_description
1 polymer ?
#
loop_
_entity_poly.entity_id
_entity_poly.type
_entity_poly.pdbx_seq_one_letter_code
_entity_poly.pdbx_strand_id
1 'polypeptide(L)' 'MRGLRRWWHDTAGGLTATFWYLWSGLLINRAGAFAMLFLSLYLTGVRGASEALAGAVVGAYGAGGAVGVLLGG' A
#
# COMPACT_ATOMS: atom_id res chain seq x y z
N MET A 1 -27.70 14.55 6.70
CA MET A 1 -27.56 13.10 7.01
C MET A 1 -28.23 12.16 6.00
N ARG A 2 -29.46 12.44 5.50
CA ARG A 2 -30.15 11.54 4.52
C ARG A 2 -29.47 11.46 3.14
N GLY A 3 -28.86 12.55 2.68
CA GLY A 3 -28.10 12.57 1.41
C GLY A 3 -26.85 11.68 1.45
N LEU A 4 -26.12 11.68 2.58
CA LEU A 4 -24.93 10.85 2.76
C LEU A 4 -25.30 9.36 2.69
N ARG A 5 -26.34 8.93 3.42
CA ARG A 5 -26.78 7.54 3.43
C ARG A 5 -27.24 7.03 2.05
N ARG A 6 -27.85 7.92 1.23
CA ARG A 6 -28.27 7.59 -0.14
C ARG A 6 -27.07 7.47 -1.08
N TRP A 7 -26.13 8.41 -1.00
CA TRP A 7 -24.87 8.37 -1.75
C TRP A 7 -24.04 7.12 -1.43
N TRP A 8 -23.92 6.74 -0.16
CA TRP A 8 -23.27 5.49 0.24
C TRP A 8 -24.03 4.27 -0.31
N HIS A 9 -25.36 4.28 -0.30
CA HIS A 9 -26.15 3.17 -0.84
C HIS A 9 -26.10 3.08 -2.38
N ASP A 10 -25.94 4.21 -3.08
CA ASP A 10 -25.79 4.25 -4.54
C ASP A 10 -24.35 3.90 -4.97
N THR A 11 -23.35 4.21 -4.14
CA THR A 11 -21.92 3.95 -4.42
C THR A 11 -21.48 2.55 -3.96
N ALA A 12 -22.05 2.05 -2.87
CA ALA A 12 -21.62 0.83 -2.18
C ALA A 12 -22.73 -0.23 -2.07
N GLY A 13 -23.99 0.13 -2.33
CA GLY A 13 -25.10 -0.82 -2.32
C GLY A 13 -25.16 -1.62 -3.62
N GLY A 14 -25.31 -2.95 -3.49
CA GLY A 14 -25.33 -3.89 -4.63
C GLY A 14 -24.04 -4.71 -4.81
N LEU A 15 -22.99 -4.42 -4.03
CA LEU A 15 -21.73 -5.18 -4.05
C LEU A 15 -21.82 -6.42 -3.15
N THR A 16 -21.23 -7.54 -3.58
CA THR A 16 -21.27 -8.82 -2.84
C THR A 16 -20.43 -8.76 -1.56
N ALA A 17 -20.71 -9.64 -0.59
CA ALA A 17 -19.86 -9.75 0.61
C ALA A 17 -18.38 -10.03 0.25
N THR A 18 -18.13 -10.82 -0.79
CA THR A 18 -16.78 -11.11 -1.31
C THR A 18 -16.02 -9.85 -1.71
N PHE A 19 -16.69 -8.88 -2.34
CA PHE A 19 -16.07 -7.60 -2.67
C PHE A 19 -15.51 -6.91 -1.43
N TRP A 20 -16.30 -6.84 -0.35
CA TRP A 20 -15.88 -6.17 0.88
C TRP A 20 -14.73 -6.87 1.58
N TYR A 21 -14.70 -8.21 1.55
CA TYR A 21 -13.55 -8.97 2.04
C TYR A 21 -12.28 -8.63 1.25
N LEU A 22 -12.32 -8.70 -0.09
CA LEU A 22 -11.16 -8.38 -0.92
C LEU A 22 -10.73 -6.91 -0.77
N TRP A 23 -11.69 -5.99 -0.72
CA TRP A 23 -11.43 -4.56 -0.54
C TRP A 23 -10.77 -4.28 0.81
N SER A 24 -11.24 -4.89 1.89
CA SER A 24 -10.59 -4.77 3.20
C SER A 24 -9.18 -5.39 3.21
N GLY A 25 -8.99 -6.53 2.54
CA GLY A 25 -7.68 -7.16 2.39
C GLY A 25 -6.70 -6.25 1.64
N LEU A 26 -7.18 -5.59 0.58
CA LEU A 26 -6.40 -4.60 -0.17
C LEU A 26 -6.05 -3.38 0.70
N LEU A 27 -6.99 -2.88 1.51
CA LEU A 27 -6.72 -1.79 2.45
C LEU A 27 -5.64 -2.17 3.46
N ILE A 28 -5.73 -3.35 4.07
CA ILE A 28 -4.73 -3.85 5.02
C ILE A 28 -3.37 -3.97 4.33
N ASN A 29 -3.34 -4.52 3.11
CA ASN A 29 -2.11 -4.61 2.31
C ASN A 29 -1.48 -3.24 2.07
N ARG A 30 -2.29 -2.22 1.72
CA ARG A 30 -1.82 -0.85 1.48
C ARG A 30 -1.38 -0.14 2.75
N ALA A 31 -2.07 -0.37 3.86
CA ALA A 31 -1.66 0.15 5.16
C ALA A 31 -0.29 -0.41 5.58
N GLY A 32 -0.03 -1.69 5.35
CA GLY A 32 1.30 -2.28 5.58
C GLY A 32 2.37 -1.71 4.64
N ALA A 33 2.05 -1.54 3.36
CA ALA A 33 2.96 -0.96 2.38
C ALA A 33 3.35 0.49 2.69
N PHE A 34 2.54 1.22 3.46
CA PHE A 34 2.83 2.60 3.87
C PHE A 34 4.16 2.74 4.63
N ALA A 35 4.58 1.71 5.37
CA ALA A 35 5.86 1.71 6.10
C ALA A 35 7.06 1.95 5.17
N MET A 36 6.99 1.53 3.90
CA MET A 36 8.05 1.75 2.92
C MET A 36 8.33 3.23 2.64
N LEU A 37 7.34 4.12 2.80
CA LEU A 37 7.54 5.55 2.59
C LEU A 37 8.51 6.15 3.61
N PHE A 38 8.65 5.53 4.78
CA PHE A 38 9.55 5.97 5.84
C PHE A 38 10.86 5.19 5.87
N LEU A 39 11.02 4.18 5.02
CA LEU A 39 12.18 3.28 5.09
C LEU A 39 13.50 4.04 4.93
N SER A 40 13.57 4.98 3.99
CA SER A 40 14.77 5.80 3.80
C SER A 40 15.13 6.61 5.05
N LEU A 41 14.14 7.28 5.64
CA LEU A 41 14.31 8.07 6.87
C LEU A 41 14.72 7.20 8.06
N TYR A 42 14.18 5.98 8.16
CA TYR A 42 14.56 5.03 9.19
C TYR A 42 16.01 4.57 9.02
N LEU A 43 16.40 4.21 7.79
CA LEU A 43 17.74 3.72 7.49
C LEU A 43 18.79 4.80 7.77
N THR A 44 18.58 6.03 7.31
CA THR A 44 19.55 7.11 7.52
C THR A 44 19.49 7.66 8.95
N GLY A 45 18.30 7.93 9.47
CA GLY A 45 18.13 8.62 10.76
C GLY A 45 18.27 7.74 11.99
N VAL A 46 17.73 6.51 11.96
CA VAL A 46 17.73 5.61 13.13
C VAL A 46 18.84 4.57 13.04
N ARG A 47 19.11 4.07 11.83
CA ARG A 47 20.14 3.04 11.60
C ARG A 47 21.50 3.61 11.21
N GLY A 48 21.61 4.91 10.96
CA GLY A 48 22.88 5.55 10.57
C GLY A 48 23.44 5.03 9.24
N ALA A 49 22.60 4.47 8.38
CA ALA A 49 23.01 4.01 7.05
C ALA A 49 23.40 5.20 6.18
N SER A 50 24.36 4.99 5.28
CA SER A 50 24.70 5.99 4.27
C SER A 50 23.51 6.20 3.31
N GLU A 51 23.40 7.40 2.75
CA GLU A 51 22.37 7.75 1.77
C GLU A 51 22.42 6.82 0.55
N ALA A 52 23.63 6.47 0.09
CA ALA A 52 23.83 5.54 -1.01
C ALA A 52 23.27 4.14 -0.69
N LEU A 53 23.48 3.64 0.53
CA LEU A 53 22.93 2.34 0.96
C LEU A 53 21.41 2.39 1.09
N ALA A 54 20.87 3.45 1.69
CA ALA A 54 19.43 3.63 1.82
C ALA A 54 18.76 3.71 0.44
N GLY A 55 19.34 4.47 -0.49
CA GLY A 55 18.89 4.56 -1.88
C GLY A 55 18.95 3.22 -2.60
N ALA A 56 20.02 2.45 -2.42
CA ALA A 56 20.15 1.11 -3.01
C ALA A 56 19.09 0.14 -2.49
N VAL A 57 18.81 0.13 -1.17
CA VAL A 57 17.78 -0.73 -0.57
C VAL A 57 16.38 -0.36 -1.07
N VAL A 58 16.04 0.94 -1.06
CA VAL A 58 14.73 1.40 -1.55
C VAL A 58 14.58 1.15 -3.05
N GLY A 59 15.63 1.39 -3.83
CA GLY A 59 15.67 1.11 -5.27
C GLY A 59 15.51 -0.38 -5.58
N ALA A 60 16.20 -1.26 -4.85
CA ALA A 60 16.06 -2.70 -4.98
C ALA A 60 14.66 -3.18 -4.62
N TYR A 61 14.05 -2.63 -3.57
CA TYR A 61 12.64 -2.91 -3.25
C TYR A 61 11.70 -2.51 -4.38
N GLY A 62 11.86 -1.31 -4.95
CA GLY A 62 11.04 -0.83 -6.06
C GLY A 62 11.20 -1.69 -7.32
N ALA A 63 12.44 -2.03 -7.68
CA ALA A 63 12.74 -2.91 -8.80
C ALA A 63 12.17 -4.32 -8.60
N GLY A 64 12.36 -4.89 -7.41
CA GLY A 64 11.79 -6.19 -7.04
C GLY A 64 10.26 -6.18 -7.08
N GLY A 65 9.62 -5.08 -6.65
CA GLY A 65 8.18 -4.90 -6.77
C GLY A 65 7.71 -4.86 -8.23
N ALA A 66 8.39 -4.11 -9.10
CA ALA A 66 8.06 -4.05 -10.52
C ALA A 66 8.20 -5.44 -11.19
N VAL A 67 9.31 -6.13 -10.95
CA VAL A 67 9.52 -7.50 -11.46
C VAL A 67 8.47 -8.45 -10.90
N GLY A 68 8.16 -8.35 -9.61
CA GLY A 68 7.14 -9.18 -8.95
C GLY A 68 5.75 -9.00 -9.56
N VAL A 69 5.34 -7.78 -9.89
CA VAL A 69 4.07 -7.53 -10.59
C VAL A 69 4.08 -8.13 -12.00
N LEU A 70 5.16 -7.93 -12.74
CA LEU A 70 5.27 -8.42 -14.13
C LEU A 70 5.27 -9.96 -14.21
N LEU A 71 5.89 -10.64 -13.24
CA LEU A 71 5.97 -12.10 -13.22
C LEU A 71 4.79 -12.76 -12.49
N GLY A 72 4.15 -12.05 -11.56
CA GLY A 72 3.08 -12.59 -10.72
C GLY A 72 1.71 -12.64 -11.38
N GLY A 73 1.44 -11.75 -12.35
CA GLY A 73 0.13 -11.58 -12.99
C GLY A 73 -0.73 -10.53 -12.31
#